data_AF-A0A9E4JDU4-F1
#
_entry.id   AF-A0A9E4JDU4-F1
#
_cell.length_a   1.000
_cell.length_b   1.000
_cell.length_c   1.000
_cell.angle_alpha   90.00
_cell.angle_beta   90.00
_cell.angle_gamma   90.00
#
_symmetry.space_group_name_H-M   'P 1'
#
loop_
_entity.id
_entity.type
_entity.pdbx_description
1 polymer ?
#
loop_
_entity_poly.entity_id
_entity_poly.type
_entity_poly.pdbx_seq_one_letter_code
_entity_poly.pdbx_strand_id
1 'polypeptide(L)'
;MSCAPRGQPAPAQPRVRPSATRVLVPLAVMACGLLACDGTQGVTLAELPAQLAALECAVRPQCTGRPLDVPSETCASQTTSRLASTLVGELADAVARGTAVYDARAAKTCLAALEAEGCARFQTALPEACLEAAGGLGTTDTPCVSDFDCRADHSCRVGAECPGACRPRGVAGEDCDVDRDCAPGLRCPDIGGRCAVPIPAEGVCDVFGPPCAFGTTCFSPTILDPGQCLPVLTTWSAPVGATCAILASYFCGPGLSCPILSERAGELPACRAGAGLGQTCVIGIPDPCPPQAYCEGSVVDGTGTCTVRVPRGQACAFSRQCAEGDVCDGGVCVPRQGLGGPCASEAGCWSRSCAEGVCVSPNLCR
;
A
#
# COMPACT_ATOMS: atom_id res chain seq x y z
N MET A 1 -7.37 55.78 -25.81
CA MET A 1 -6.22 56.53 -25.26
C MET A 1 -5.45 55.60 -24.34
N SER A 2 -4.51 54.85 -24.91
CA SER A 2 -3.07 54.90 -24.59
C SER A 2 -2.72 54.45 -23.17
N CYS A 3 -2.41 53.15 -23.02
CA CYS A 3 -1.50 52.66 -21.99
C CYS A 3 -0.26 52.11 -22.68
N ALA A 4 0.86 52.81 -22.50
CA ALA A 4 2.20 52.38 -22.88
C ALA A 4 2.78 51.42 -21.82
N PRO A 5 3.60 50.42 -22.18
CA PRO A 5 4.33 49.61 -21.22
C PRO A 5 5.72 50.18 -20.92
N ARG A 6 6.11 50.16 -19.63
CA ARG A 6 7.50 50.38 -19.18
C ARG A 6 8.27 49.06 -19.30
N GLY A 7 9.38 49.10 -20.04
CA GLY A 7 10.32 48.01 -20.17
C GLY A 7 11.21 47.81 -18.94
N GLN A 8 11.63 46.58 -18.74
CA GLN A 8 12.79 46.22 -17.93
C GLN A 8 13.86 45.59 -18.84
N PRO A 9 15.16 45.88 -18.61
CA PRO A 9 16.24 45.39 -19.45
C PRO A 9 16.67 43.95 -19.07
N ALA A 10 16.93 43.15 -20.09
CA ALA A 10 17.49 41.81 -19.99
C ALA A 10 19.02 41.86 -19.72
N PRO A 11 19.60 40.85 -19.02
CA PRO A 11 21.03 40.74 -18.84
C PRO A 11 21.75 40.19 -20.08
N ALA A 12 22.98 40.64 -20.26
CA ALA A 12 23.86 40.38 -21.39
C ALA A 12 24.27 38.90 -21.53
N GLN A 13 24.24 38.39 -22.77
CA GLN A 13 24.83 37.12 -23.16
C GLN A 13 26.22 37.31 -23.80
N PRO A 14 27.14 36.34 -23.63
CA PRO A 14 28.47 36.38 -24.22
C PRO A 14 28.47 35.99 -25.72
N ARG A 15 29.40 36.63 -26.44
CA ARG A 15 29.62 36.51 -27.90
C ARG A 15 30.15 35.13 -28.31
N VAL A 16 29.49 34.50 -29.28
CA VAL A 16 30.03 33.39 -30.08
C VAL A 16 30.23 33.87 -31.52
N ARG A 17 31.41 33.59 -32.11
CA ARG A 17 31.80 33.97 -33.48
C ARG A 17 31.13 33.08 -34.54
N PRO A 18 30.93 33.57 -35.77
CA PRO A 18 30.18 32.86 -36.80
C PRO A 18 31.09 32.01 -37.71
N SER A 19 30.61 30.81 -38.06
CA SER A 19 31.03 30.10 -39.26
C SER A 19 29.80 29.87 -40.13
N ALA A 20 29.88 30.38 -41.35
CA ALA A 20 28.83 30.38 -42.34
C ALA A 20 28.69 29.01 -43.02
N THR A 21 27.46 28.51 -43.15
CA THR A 21 27.04 27.70 -44.31
C THR A 21 25.53 27.86 -44.45
N ARG A 22 25.09 28.54 -45.52
CA ARG A 22 23.68 28.65 -45.93
C ARG A 22 23.32 27.39 -46.71
N VAL A 23 22.39 26.59 -46.20
CA VAL A 23 21.63 25.60 -46.97
C VAL A 23 20.18 26.05 -46.98
N LEU A 24 19.69 26.39 -48.18
CA LEU A 24 18.28 26.65 -48.46
C LEU A 24 17.51 25.31 -48.35
N VAL A 25 16.64 25.21 -47.35
CA VAL A 25 15.64 24.13 -47.25
C VAL A 25 14.28 24.70 -47.66
N PRO A 26 13.53 24.02 -48.56
CA PRO A 26 12.22 24.51 -49.00
C PRO A 26 11.20 24.41 -47.85
N LEU A 27 10.45 25.50 -47.66
CA LEU A 27 9.23 25.52 -46.85
C LEU A 27 8.19 24.58 -47.48
N ALA A 28 8.05 23.37 -46.91
CA ALA A 28 6.84 22.58 -47.05
C ALA A 28 5.88 23.03 -45.95
N VAL A 29 4.76 23.62 -46.35
CA VAL A 29 3.61 23.95 -45.49
C VAL A 29 2.99 22.62 -45.05
N MET A 30 3.45 22.10 -43.90
CA MET A 30 2.82 20.99 -43.21
C MET A 30 1.63 21.58 -42.44
N ALA A 31 0.43 21.44 -43.01
CA ALA A 31 -0.82 21.65 -42.30
C ALA A 31 -0.91 20.60 -41.18
N CYS A 32 -0.34 20.95 -40.03
CA CYS A 32 -0.39 20.12 -38.83
C CYS A 32 -1.81 20.18 -38.28
N GLY A 33 -2.58 19.10 -38.49
CA GLY A 33 -3.86 18.87 -37.85
C GLY A 33 -3.67 18.70 -36.34
N LEU A 34 -3.55 19.81 -35.62
CA LEU A 34 -3.51 19.90 -34.16
C LEU A 34 -4.93 19.85 -33.58
N LEU A 35 -5.71 18.84 -33.93
CA LEU A 35 -6.90 18.44 -33.18
C LEU A 35 -6.52 17.24 -32.32
N ALA A 36 -5.60 17.47 -31.38
CA ALA A 36 -5.38 16.57 -30.25
C ALA A 36 -6.60 16.68 -29.33
N CYS A 37 -7.65 15.92 -29.65
CA CYS A 37 -8.83 15.74 -28.80
C CYS A 37 -8.56 14.80 -27.61
N ASP A 38 -7.35 14.78 -27.06
CA ASP A 38 -6.96 13.87 -25.97
C ASP A 38 -7.16 14.46 -24.56
N GLY A 39 -8.18 15.31 -24.42
CA GLY A 39 -8.52 15.94 -23.13
C GLY A 39 -9.61 15.23 -22.32
N THR A 40 -10.37 14.32 -22.93
CA THR A 40 -11.63 13.80 -22.34
C THR A 40 -11.64 12.32 -21.99
N GLN A 41 -10.58 11.58 -22.31
CA GLN A 41 -10.52 10.16 -21.94
C GLN A 41 -10.39 10.04 -20.41
N GLY A 42 -11.35 9.32 -19.82
CA GLY A 42 -11.29 8.91 -18.42
C GLY A 42 -10.25 7.81 -18.21
N VAL A 43 -10.09 7.36 -16.97
CA VAL A 43 -9.22 6.23 -16.62
C VAL A 43 -10.02 4.95 -16.72
N THR A 44 -9.65 4.04 -17.61
CA THR A 44 -10.34 2.75 -17.71
C THR A 44 -10.03 1.88 -16.49
N LEU A 45 -10.90 0.90 -16.21
CA LEU A 45 -10.70 -0.02 -15.10
C LEU A 45 -9.38 -0.81 -15.23
N ALA A 46 -8.95 -1.10 -16.46
CA ALA A 46 -7.68 -1.78 -16.74
C ALA A 46 -6.45 -0.90 -16.45
N GLU A 47 -6.56 0.42 -16.62
CA GLU A 47 -5.47 1.39 -16.37
C GLU A 47 -5.38 1.79 -14.89
N LEU A 48 -6.49 1.71 -14.16
CA LEU A 48 -6.61 2.17 -12.78
C LEU A 48 -5.54 1.60 -11.83
N PRO A 49 -5.19 0.29 -11.85
CA PRO A 49 -4.15 -0.26 -10.97
C PRO A 49 -2.80 0.43 -11.15
N ALA A 50 -2.39 0.69 -12.39
CA ALA A 50 -1.11 1.30 -12.70
C ALA A 50 -1.06 2.77 -12.26
N GLN A 51 -2.16 3.51 -12.43
CA GLN A 51 -2.24 4.90 -11.98
C GLN A 51 -2.25 5.03 -10.46
N LEU A 52 -3.03 4.19 -9.76
CA LEU A 52 -3.01 4.13 -8.30
C LEU A 52 -1.63 3.71 -7.78
N ALA A 53 -0.97 2.74 -8.40
CA ALA A 53 0.37 2.30 -8.02
C ALA A 53 1.42 3.40 -8.21
N ALA A 54 1.39 4.13 -9.33
CA ALA A 54 2.29 5.25 -9.57
C ALA A 54 2.12 6.32 -8.49
N LEU A 55 0.87 6.65 -8.14
CA LEU A 55 0.56 7.58 -7.06
C LEU A 55 1.00 7.05 -5.69
N GLU A 56 0.76 5.77 -5.40
CA GLU A 56 1.24 5.10 -4.18
C GLU A 56 2.74 5.28 -4.04
N CYS A 57 3.50 4.87 -5.06
CA CYS A 57 4.95 4.86 -5.07
C CYS A 57 5.58 6.26 -5.05
N ALA A 58 4.95 7.27 -5.65
CA ALA A 58 5.47 8.64 -5.66
C ALA A 58 5.44 9.31 -4.27
N VAL A 59 4.35 9.06 -3.53
CA VAL A 59 4.07 9.72 -2.26
C VAL A 59 4.56 8.90 -1.07
N ARG A 60 4.58 7.57 -1.16
CA ARG A 60 4.95 6.67 -0.05
C ARG A 60 6.30 7.00 0.60
N PRO A 61 7.42 7.25 -0.12
CA PRO A 61 8.69 7.60 0.52
C PRO A 61 8.62 8.86 1.38
N GLN A 62 7.77 9.82 1.01
CA GLN A 62 7.56 11.06 1.76
C GLN A 62 6.75 10.82 3.03
N CYS A 63 5.85 9.82 3.00
CA CYS A 63 4.88 9.55 4.07
C CYS A 63 5.26 8.40 4.99
N THR A 64 6.16 7.52 4.56
CA THR A 64 6.68 6.41 5.38
C THR A 64 8.09 6.65 5.88
N GLY A 65 8.80 7.68 5.38
CA GLY A 65 10.11 8.12 5.90
C GLY A 65 11.24 7.11 5.70
N ARG A 66 10.88 5.88 5.36
CA ARG A 66 11.73 4.86 4.80
C ARG A 66 11.90 5.13 3.32
N PRO A 67 13.14 5.17 2.81
CA PRO A 67 13.37 4.68 1.47
C PRO A 67 12.81 3.25 1.47
N LEU A 68 11.92 2.96 0.53
CA LEU A 68 11.59 1.58 0.29
C LEU A 68 12.91 0.90 -0.06
N ASP A 69 13.29 -0.14 0.68
CA ASP A 69 14.35 -1.05 0.24
C ASP A 69 13.96 -1.75 -1.07
N VAL A 70 12.71 -1.56 -1.52
CA VAL A 70 12.15 -1.92 -2.82
C VAL A 70 12.41 -0.78 -3.82
N PRO A 71 13.25 -0.97 -4.86
CA PRO A 71 13.43 -0.01 -5.94
C PRO A 71 12.10 0.56 -6.50
N SER A 72 12.07 1.80 -6.97
CA SER A 72 10.83 2.44 -7.45
C SER A 72 10.15 1.68 -8.61
N GLU A 73 10.93 1.12 -9.53
CA GLU A 73 10.44 0.26 -10.62
C GLU A 73 9.76 -1.01 -10.08
N THR A 74 10.33 -1.61 -9.03
CA THR A 74 9.72 -2.74 -8.33
C THR A 74 8.52 -2.33 -7.49
N CYS A 75 8.49 -1.11 -6.95
CA CYS A 75 7.32 -0.57 -6.26
C CYS A 75 6.12 -0.50 -7.20
N ALA A 76 6.27 0.15 -8.36
CA ALA A 76 5.15 0.37 -9.28
C ALA A 76 4.60 -0.95 -9.82
N SER A 77 5.48 -1.84 -10.28
CA SER A 77 5.09 -3.14 -10.85
C SER A 77 4.42 -4.08 -9.82
N GLN A 78 4.99 -4.20 -8.61
CA GLN A 78 4.38 -5.02 -7.55
C GLN A 78 3.07 -4.42 -7.04
N THR A 79 3.02 -3.10 -6.84
CA THR A 79 1.80 -2.43 -6.37
C THR A 79 0.69 -2.50 -7.42
N THR A 80 1.02 -2.34 -8.71
CA THR A 80 0.06 -2.53 -9.82
C THR A 80 -0.53 -3.94 -9.79
N SER A 81 0.33 -4.96 -9.69
CA SER A 81 -0.10 -6.36 -9.68
C SER A 81 -0.98 -6.69 -8.47
N ARG A 82 -0.62 -6.15 -7.30
CA ARG A 82 -1.41 -6.26 -6.07
C ARG A 82 -2.78 -5.61 -6.24
N LEU A 83 -2.84 -4.34 -6.64
CA LEU A 83 -4.09 -3.60 -6.81
C LEU A 83 -4.99 -4.22 -7.88
N ALA A 84 -4.42 -4.71 -8.98
CA ALA A 84 -5.16 -5.42 -10.02
C ALA A 84 -5.79 -6.72 -9.49
N SER A 85 -5.14 -7.39 -8.55
CA SER A 85 -5.59 -8.68 -8.01
C SER A 85 -6.40 -8.61 -6.73
N THR A 86 -6.52 -7.41 -6.14
CA THR A 86 -7.36 -7.17 -4.96
C THR A 86 -8.42 -6.14 -5.32
N LEU A 87 -8.13 -4.86 -5.07
CA LEU A 87 -9.08 -3.75 -5.17
C LEU A 87 -9.79 -3.67 -6.53
N VAL A 88 -9.01 -3.66 -7.61
CA VAL A 88 -9.57 -3.47 -8.97
C VAL A 88 -10.17 -4.77 -9.51
N GLY A 89 -9.62 -5.92 -9.12
CA GLY A 89 -10.21 -7.22 -9.44
C GLY A 89 -11.60 -7.37 -8.83
N GLU A 90 -11.74 -7.08 -7.52
CA GLU A 90 -13.02 -7.11 -6.82
C GLU A 90 -14.04 -6.12 -7.42
N LEU A 91 -13.61 -4.91 -7.75
CA LEU A 91 -14.46 -3.92 -8.42
C LEU A 91 -14.89 -4.38 -9.82
N ALA A 92 -13.98 -4.94 -10.61
CA ALA A 92 -14.28 -5.47 -11.95
C ALA A 92 -15.31 -6.59 -11.89
N ASP A 93 -15.16 -7.50 -10.93
CA ASP A 93 -16.11 -8.59 -10.70
C ASP A 93 -17.50 -8.05 -10.31
N ALA A 94 -17.57 -7.03 -9.43
CA ALA A 94 -18.84 -6.40 -9.04
C ALA A 94 -19.51 -5.65 -10.21
N VAL A 95 -18.73 -4.96 -11.05
CA VAL A 95 -19.24 -4.31 -12.27
C VAL A 95 -19.75 -5.37 -13.26
N ALA A 96 -19.04 -6.48 -13.44
CA ALA A 96 -19.46 -7.57 -14.31
C ALA A 96 -20.75 -8.25 -13.84
N ARG A 97 -20.96 -8.35 -12.51
CA ARG A 97 -22.23 -8.83 -11.92
C ARG A 97 -23.37 -7.81 -11.98
N GLY A 98 -23.10 -6.56 -12.35
CA GLY A 98 -24.08 -5.48 -12.36
C GLY A 98 -24.47 -4.99 -10.96
N THR A 99 -23.65 -5.28 -9.94
CA THR A 99 -23.83 -4.83 -8.55
C THR A 99 -23.04 -3.56 -8.23
N ALA A 100 -22.12 -3.15 -9.11
CA ALA A 100 -21.38 -1.91 -9.02
C ALA A 100 -21.39 -1.13 -10.34
N VAL A 101 -21.12 0.17 -10.25
CA VAL A 101 -20.88 1.04 -11.40
C VAL A 101 -19.48 1.63 -11.31
N TYR A 102 -18.83 1.77 -12.46
CA TYR A 102 -17.55 2.45 -12.60
C TYR A 102 -17.67 3.60 -13.62
N ASP A 103 -17.33 4.81 -13.20
CA ASP A 103 -17.25 5.98 -14.07
C ASP A 103 -15.77 6.36 -14.30
N ALA A 104 -15.29 6.08 -15.51
CA ALA A 104 -13.91 6.35 -15.91
C ALA A 104 -13.53 7.85 -15.81
N ARG A 105 -14.48 8.77 -16.03
CA ARG A 105 -14.21 10.20 -15.94
C ARG A 105 -14.10 10.63 -14.48
N ALA A 106 -15.00 10.17 -13.62
CA ALA A 106 -14.91 10.42 -12.19
C ALA A 106 -13.64 9.78 -11.58
N ALA A 107 -13.20 8.63 -12.08
CA ALA A 107 -11.94 8.01 -11.65
C ALA A 107 -10.71 8.91 -11.86
N LYS A 108 -10.69 9.72 -12.92
CA LYS A 108 -9.64 10.74 -13.12
C LYS A 108 -9.67 11.82 -12.02
N THR A 109 -10.87 12.27 -11.65
CA THR A 109 -11.06 13.24 -10.56
C THR A 109 -10.65 12.63 -9.21
N CYS A 110 -11.01 11.37 -8.97
CA CYS A 110 -10.56 10.61 -7.80
C CYS A 110 -9.03 10.57 -7.68
N LEU A 111 -8.33 10.21 -8.76
CA LEU A 111 -6.87 10.14 -8.76
C LEU A 111 -6.23 11.52 -8.47
N ALA A 112 -6.78 12.59 -9.04
CA ALA A 112 -6.33 13.96 -8.74
C ALA A 112 -6.59 14.36 -7.28
N ALA A 113 -7.73 13.95 -6.69
CA ALA A 113 -8.03 14.18 -5.29
C ALA A 113 -7.05 13.42 -4.37
N LEU A 114 -6.80 12.13 -4.65
CA LEU A 114 -5.83 11.32 -3.92
C LEU A 114 -4.41 11.89 -4.01
N GLU A 115 -4.04 12.49 -5.15
CA GLU A 115 -2.76 13.17 -5.31
C GLU A 115 -2.67 14.43 -4.45
N ALA A 116 -3.72 15.25 -4.46
CA ALA A 116 -3.79 16.48 -3.68
C ALA A 116 -3.71 16.24 -2.15
N GLU A 117 -4.22 15.09 -1.67
CA GLU A 117 -4.14 14.72 -0.25
C GLU A 117 -2.70 14.37 0.20
N GLY A 118 -1.81 13.98 -0.71
CA GLY A 118 -0.43 13.61 -0.38
C GLY A 118 -0.36 12.53 0.71
N CYS A 119 0.28 12.82 1.85
CA CYS A 119 0.36 11.88 2.96
C CYS A 119 -0.94 11.69 3.74
N ALA A 120 -1.86 12.66 3.66
CA ALA A 120 -3.15 12.58 4.34
C ALA A 120 -4.04 11.47 3.77
N ARG A 121 -3.81 10.99 2.53
CA ARG A 121 -4.62 9.91 1.92
C ARG A 121 -4.46 8.55 2.58
N PHE A 122 -3.30 8.31 3.20
CA PHE A 122 -3.12 7.13 4.06
C PHE A 122 -3.84 7.33 5.39
N GLN A 123 -4.41 8.53 5.58
CA GLN A 123 -4.97 9.02 6.82
C GLN A 123 -6.50 9.21 6.82
N THR A 124 -7.16 9.06 5.68
CA THR A 124 -8.55 9.46 5.52
C THR A 124 -9.36 8.34 4.90
N ALA A 125 -10.68 8.42 5.07
CA ALA A 125 -11.60 7.73 4.18
C ALA A 125 -11.32 8.17 2.74
N LEU A 126 -11.62 7.31 1.76
CA LEU A 126 -11.49 7.66 0.35
C LEU A 126 -12.23 8.98 0.05
N PRO A 127 -11.64 9.89 -0.75
CA PRO A 127 -12.31 11.12 -1.16
C PRO A 127 -13.68 10.84 -1.78
N GLU A 128 -14.64 11.75 -1.61
CA GLU A 128 -15.98 11.63 -2.21
C GLU A 128 -15.91 11.39 -3.73
N ALA A 129 -14.97 12.05 -4.42
CA ALA A 129 -14.70 11.85 -5.84
C ALA A 129 -14.36 10.38 -6.21
N CYS A 130 -13.79 9.62 -5.29
CA CYS A 130 -13.51 8.19 -5.48
C CYS A 130 -14.75 7.31 -5.28
N LEU A 131 -15.64 7.71 -4.39
CA LEU A 131 -16.93 7.05 -4.20
C LEU A 131 -17.87 7.30 -5.40
N GLU A 132 -17.75 8.45 -6.05
CA GLU A 132 -18.43 8.74 -7.33
C GLU A 132 -17.85 7.93 -8.49
N ALA A 133 -16.54 7.69 -8.48
CA ALA A 133 -15.86 6.92 -9.51
C ALA A 133 -16.22 5.43 -9.48
N ALA A 134 -16.40 4.87 -8.29
CA ALA A 134 -16.71 3.47 -8.10
C ALA A 134 -17.64 3.31 -6.89
N GLY A 135 -18.83 2.76 -7.11
CA GLY A 135 -19.81 2.55 -6.05
C GLY A 135 -20.73 1.39 -6.33
N GLY A 136 -21.07 0.66 -5.27
CA GLY A 136 -22.08 -0.39 -5.35
C GLY A 136 -23.50 0.16 -5.43
N LEU A 137 -24.40 -0.68 -5.90
CA LEU A 137 -25.82 -0.39 -6.08
C LEU A 137 -26.68 -0.97 -4.95
N GLY A 138 -26.13 -1.91 -4.17
CA GLY A 138 -26.83 -2.61 -3.10
C GLY A 138 -27.21 -1.69 -1.95
N THR A 139 -28.49 -1.76 -1.56
CA THR A 139 -29.06 -1.13 -0.36
C THR A 139 -29.15 -2.14 0.77
N THR A 140 -29.63 -1.73 1.95
CA THR A 140 -29.91 -2.62 3.09
C THR A 140 -30.52 -3.96 2.67
N ASP A 141 -29.96 -5.05 3.20
CA ASP A 141 -30.37 -6.45 2.95
C ASP A 141 -30.14 -6.98 1.52
N THR A 142 -29.56 -6.19 0.62
CA THR A 142 -29.16 -6.70 -0.70
C THR A 142 -28.02 -7.71 -0.53
N PRO A 143 -28.09 -8.90 -1.15
CA PRO A 143 -27.00 -9.86 -1.12
C PRO A 143 -25.70 -9.24 -1.67
N CYS A 144 -24.59 -9.46 -0.97
CA CYS A 144 -23.27 -8.94 -1.36
C CYS A 144 -22.17 -9.99 -1.16
N VAL A 145 -21.14 -9.89 -1.99
CA VAL A 145 -19.92 -10.70 -1.94
C VAL A 145 -18.73 -9.81 -1.61
N SER A 146 -18.80 -8.51 -1.87
CA SER A 146 -17.82 -7.52 -1.44
C SER A 146 -18.46 -6.16 -1.16
N ASP A 147 -17.71 -5.26 -0.53
CA ASP A 147 -18.19 -3.90 -0.26
C ASP A 147 -18.48 -3.11 -1.54
N PHE A 148 -17.88 -3.49 -2.66
CA PHE A 148 -18.19 -2.88 -3.95
C PHE A 148 -19.59 -3.22 -4.45
N ASP A 149 -20.25 -4.23 -3.91
CA ASP A 149 -21.66 -4.50 -4.21
C ASP A 149 -22.61 -3.53 -3.50
N CYS A 150 -22.14 -2.87 -2.43
CA CYS A 150 -22.95 -2.02 -1.57
C CYS A 150 -22.73 -0.52 -1.87
N ARG A 151 -23.76 0.29 -1.65
CA ARG A 151 -23.65 1.75 -1.74
C ARG A 151 -22.57 2.28 -0.80
N ALA A 152 -22.05 3.47 -1.08
CA ALA A 152 -20.95 4.08 -0.33
C ALA A 152 -21.23 4.25 1.18
N ASP A 153 -22.49 4.41 1.58
CA ASP A 153 -22.97 4.51 2.97
C ASP A 153 -23.23 3.15 3.63
N HIS A 154 -22.96 2.06 2.92
CA HIS A 154 -23.12 0.67 3.37
C HIS A 154 -21.76 -0.06 3.36
N SER A 155 -21.70 -1.18 4.09
CA SER A 155 -20.64 -2.19 3.99
C SER A 155 -21.26 -3.57 3.77
N CYS A 156 -20.51 -4.49 3.17
CA CYS A 156 -20.94 -5.86 2.98
C CYS A 156 -20.66 -6.67 4.25
N ARG A 157 -21.71 -6.99 5.01
CA ARG A 157 -21.57 -7.80 6.22
C ARG A 157 -21.71 -9.27 5.86
N VAL A 158 -20.60 -9.99 5.94
CA VAL A 158 -20.55 -11.44 5.72
C VAL A 158 -20.65 -12.14 7.07
N GLY A 159 -21.72 -12.90 7.27
CA GLY A 159 -21.90 -13.73 8.47
C GLY A 159 -21.35 -15.14 8.25
N ALA A 160 -21.91 -16.12 8.96
CA ALA A 160 -21.61 -17.54 8.73
C ALA A 160 -22.18 -18.08 7.40
N GLU A 161 -23.08 -17.33 6.78
CA GLU A 161 -23.71 -17.68 5.50
C GLU A 161 -23.23 -16.73 4.41
N CYS A 162 -22.97 -17.31 3.24
CA CYS A 162 -22.56 -16.60 2.04
C CYS A 162 -23.63 -16.76 0.95
N PRO A 163 -24.02 -15.69 0.23
CA PRO A 163 -23.49 -14.32 0.29
C PRO A 163 -23.85 -13.57 1.59
N GLY A 164 -23.09 -12.52 1.90
CA GLY A 164 -23.43 -11.57 2.96
C GLY A 164 -24.58 -10.64 2.57
N ALA A 165 -24.82 -9.62 3.37
CA ALA A 165 -25.83 -8.60 3.10
C ALA A 165 -25.29 -7.19 3.31
N CYS A 166 -25.67 -6.26 2.42
CA CYS A 166 -25.35 -4.86 2.59
C CYS A 166 -26.05 -4.30 3.83
N ARG A 167 -25.29 -3.67 4.73
CA ARG A 167 -25.80 -2.99 5.92
C ARG A 167 -25.30 -1.56 5.95
N PRO A 168 -26.08 -0.61 6.51
CA PRO A 168 -25.56 0.71 6.80
C PRO A 168 -24.27 0.61 7.61
N ARG A 169 -23.32 1.50 7.33
CA ARG A 169 -22.09 1.58 8.11
C ARG A 169 -22.39 1.97 9.56
N GLY A 170 -21.66 1.35 10.48
CA GLY A 170 -21.87 1.48 11.91
C GLY A 170 -21.52 2.87 12.45
N VAL A 171 -22.34 3.38 13.35
CA VAL A 171 -22.04 4.60 14.12
C VAL A 171 -21.15 4.31 15.33
N ALA A 172 -20.69 5.34 16.02
CA ALA A 172 -19.81 5.17 17.17
C ALA A 172 -20.43 4.26 18.25
N GLY A 173 -19.70 3.20 18.62
CA GLY A 173 -20.10 2.18 19.57
C GLY A 173 -20.79 0.96 18.95
N GLU A 174 -21.10 0.93 17.66
CA GLU A 174 -21.63 -0.27 16.99
C GLU A 174 -20.53 -1.26 16.62
N ASP A 175 -20.89 -2.54 16.50
CA ASP A 175 -19.94 -3.61 16.21
C ASP A 175 -19.43 -3.53 14.76
N CYS A 176 -18.15 -3.86 14.59
CA CYS A 176 -17.42 -3.84 13.34
C CYS A 176 -16.35 -4.94 13.32
N ASP A 177 -16.03 -5.42 12.13
CA ASP A 177 -14.94 -6.38 11.92
C ASP A 177 -13.73 -5.71 11.25
N VAL A 178 -14.00 -4.66 10.46
CA VAL A 178 -12.98 -3.92 9.69
C VAL A 178 -13.32 -2.43 9.61
N ASP A 179 -12.33 -1.56 9.38
CA ASP A 179 -12.51 -0.09 9.33
C ASP A 179 -13.66 0.37 8.40
N ARG A 180 -13.85 -0.34 7.28
CA ARG A 180 -14.90 -0.02 6.28
C ARG A 180 -16.33 -0.25 6.78
N ASP A 181 -16.50 -1.00 7.85
CA ASP A 181 -17.79 -1.20 8.49
C ASP A 181 -18.30 0.04 9.20
N CYS A 182 -17.42 0.98 9.50
CA CYS A 182 -17.75 2.17 10.26
C CYS A 182 -18.08 3.36 9.35
N ALA A 183 -18.94 4.25 9.85
CA ALA A 183 -19.30 5.48 9.16
C ALA A 183 -18.05 6.36 8.91
N PRO A 184 -18.07 7.24 7.90
CA PRO A 184 -16.92 8.10 7.59
C PRO A 184 -16.40 8.86 8.83
N GLY A 185 -15.09 8.82 9.03
CA GLY A 185 -14.43 9.44 10.19
C GLY A 185 -14.34 8.56 11.44
N LEU A 186 -14.95 7.38 11.44
CA LEU A 186 -14.80 6.36 12.47
C LEU A 186 -13.87 5.24 11.98
N ARG A 187 -13.36 4.45 12.93
CA ARG A 187 -12.51 3.28 12.67
C ARG A 187 -12.91 2.10 13.53
N CYS A 188 -12.59 0.90 13.04
CA CYS A 188 -12.75 -0.34 13.77
C CYS A 188 -11.41 -0.73 14.43
N PRO A 189 -11.29 -0.70 15.76
CA PRO A 189 -10.10 -1.20 16.42
C PRO A 189 -9.92 -2.69 16.15
N ASP A 190 -8.66 -3.11 15.93
CA ASP A 190 -8.30 -4.51 15.67
C ASP A 190 -8.75 -5.46 16.81
N ILE A 191 -8.95 -4.92 18.01
CA ILE A 191 -9.39 -5.66 19.19
C ILE A 191 -10.62 -4.97 19.79
N GLY A 192 -11.66 -5.76 20.06
CA GLY A 192 -12.92 -5.27 20.63
C GLY A 192 -13.98 -4.93 19.59
N GLY A 193 -13.60 -4.66 18.33
CA GLY A 193 -14.51 -4.65 17.18
C GLY A 193 -15.69 -3.68 17.30
N ARG A 194 -15.45 -2.43 17.75
CA ARG A 194 -16.50 -1.40 17.84
C ARG A 194 -16.06 -0.09 17.22
N CYS A 195 -16.90 0.49 16.36
CA CYS A 195 -16.62 1.73 15.67
C CYS A 195 -16.34 2.86 16.67
N ALA A 196 -15.19 3.51 16.54
CA ALA A 196 -14.76 4.57 17.46
C ALA A 196 -14.18 5.77 16.72
N VAL A 197 -14.29 6.95 17.34
CA VAL A 197 -13.61 8.15 16.87
C VAL A 197 -12.11 7.95 17.08
N PRO A 198 -11.28 8.11 16.03
CA PRO A 198 -9.85 7.91 16.17
C PRO A 198 -9.21 8.95 17.11
N ILE A 199 -8.23 8.51 17.89
CA ILE A 199 -7.50 9.38 18.82
C ILE A 199 -6.54 10.27 18.02
N PRO A 200 -6.55 11.60 18.17
CA PRO A 200 -5.65 12.48 17.42
C PRO A 200 -4.18 12.20 17.75
N ALA A 201 -3.27 12.70 16.91
CA ALA A 201 -1.83 12.63 17.18
C ALA A 201 -1.50 13.19 18.57
N GLU A 202 -0.53 12.56 19.25
CA GLU A 202 -0.09 12.81 20.62
C GLU A 202 -1.15 12.52 21.71
N GLY A 203 -2.36 12.11 21.33
CA GLY A 203 -3.39 11.66 22.27
C GLY A 203 -2.98 10.37 22.97
N VAL A 204 -3.42 10.22 24.23
CA VAL A 204 -3.21 9.01 25.02
C VAL A 204 -4.05 7.87 24.43
N CYS A 205 -3.42 6.73 24.17
CA CYS A 205 -4.07 5.55 23.60
C CYS A 205 -3.85 4.32 24.47
N ASP A 206 -4.63 3.29 24.21
CA ASP A 206 -4.45 1.94 24.75
C ASP A 206 -4.41 1.00 23.54
N VAL A 207 -3.58 -0.05 23.61
CA VAL A 207 -3.47 -1.06 22.53
C VAL A 207 -4.83 -1.72 22.24
N PHE A 208 -5.70 -1.82 23.26
CA PHE A 208 -7.05 -2.37 23.17
C PHE A 208 -8.14 -1.27 23.10
N GLY A 209 -7.73 -0.01 23.07
CA GLY A 209 -8.63 1.15 23.07
C GLY A 209 -9.08 1.56 21.67
N PRO A 210 -9.70 2.74 21.56
CA PRO A 210 -9.97 3.37 20.28
C PRO A 210 -8.68 3.49 19.45
N PRO A 211 -8.73 3.22 18.14
CA PRO A 211 -7.55 3.29 17.31
C PRO A 211 -7.07 4.73 17.20
N CYS A 212 -5.77 4.90 17.01
CA CYS A 212 -5.24 6.21 16.68
C CYS A 212 -5.75 6.70 15.31
N ALA A 213 -5.77 8.02 15.13
CA ALA A 213 -5.99 8.67 13.85
C ALA A 213 -5.05 8.05 12.82
N PHE A 214 -5.55 7.86 11.61
CA PHE A 214 -4.77 7.17 10.61
C PHE A 214 -3.42 7.88 10.35
N GLY A 215 -2.41 7.12 9.92
CA GLY A 215 -1.03 7.59 9.80
C GLY A 215 -0.31 7.81 11.14
N THR A 216 -1.01 7.63 12.25
CA THR A 216 -0.42 7.44 13.57
C THR A 216 -0.68 6.00 14.05
N THR A 217 0.15 5.53 14.97
CA THR A 217 0.02 4.23 15.63
C THR A 217 0.05 4.45 17.14
N CYS A 218 -0.68 3.62 17.88
CA CYS A 218 -0.56 3.65 19.34
C CYS A 218 0.82 3.15 19.73
N PHE A 219 1.63 4.03 20.32
CA PHE A 219 2.94 3.69 20.84
C PHE A 219 2.84 3.52 22.35
N SER A 220 3.00 2.30 22.85
CA SER A 220 3.08 2.03 24.28
C SER A 220 4.35 1.26 24.63
N PRO A 221 5.02 1.54 25.79
CA PRO A 221 6.16 0.76 26.24
C PRO A 221 5.86 -0.73 26.41
N THR A 222 4.64 -1.06 26.83
CA THR A 222 4.15 -2.44 26.97
C THR A 222 2.70 -2.53 26.51
N ILE A 223 2.19 -3.73 26.25
CA ILE A 223 0.78 -3.91 25.88
C ILE A 223 -0.21 -3.52 27.00
N LEU A 224 0.27 -3.31 28.23
CA LEU A 224 -0.55 -3.01 29.41
C LEU A 224 -0.49 -1.54 29.82
N ASP A 225 0.52 -0.81 29.37
CA ASP A 225 0.69 0.59 29.71
C ASP A 225 -0.09 1.47 28.72
N PRO A 226 -0.59 2.65 29.15
CA PRO A 226 -1.12 3.63 28.23
C PRO A 226 0.00 4.13 27.30
N GLY A 227 -0.32 4.19 26.01
CA GLY A 227 0.54 4.71 24.98
C GLY A 227 0.21 6.14 24.57
N GLN A 228 0.86 6.60 23.50
CA GLN A 228 0.55 7.83 22.78
C GLN A 228 0.44 7.57 21.28
N CYS A 229 -0.50 8.22 20.62
CA CYS A 229 -0.64 8.14 19.17
C CYS A 229 0.49 8.92 18.49
N LEU A 230 1.49 8.23 17.98
CA LEU A 230 2.63 8.86 17.31
C LEU A 230 2.54 8.67 15.79
N PRO A 231 2.99 9.64 14.98
CA PRO A 231 3.12 9.43 13.54
C PRO A 231 3.92 8.16 13.27
N VAL A 232 3.41 7.29 12.38
CA VAL A 232 4.09 6.03 12.02
C VAL A 232 5.54 6.31 11.65
N LEU A 233 5.81 7.42 10.96
CA LEU A 233 7.15 7.92 10.63
C LEU A 233 8.12 7.98 11.80
N THR A 234 7.67 8.49 12.94
CA THR A 234 8.54 8.67 14.10
C THR A 234 8.90 7.34 14.74
N THR A 235 8.11 6.29 14.52
CA THR A 235 8.35 4.98 15.13
C THR A 235 9.38 4.14 14.39
N TRP A 236 9.90 4.59 13.23
CA TRP A 236 10.98 3.95 12.45
C TRP A 236 12.32 4.69 12.54
N SER A 237 12.66 5.17 13.74
CA SER A 237 13.85 6.02 13.92
C SER A 237 14.75 5.58 15.07
N ALA A 238 14.46 4.44 15.71
CA ALA A 238 15.21 3.99 16.87
C ALA A 238 16.68 3.69 16.50
N PRO A 239 17.66 4.31 17.18
CA PRO A 239 19.08 4.09 16.90
C PRO A 239 19.51 2.70 17.38
N VAL A 240 20.72 2.28 16.99
CA VAL A 240 21.31 1.03 17.47
C VAL A 240 21.34 0.98 19.00
N GLY A 241 20.95 -0.16 19.56
CA GLY A 241 20.86 -0.38 21.01
C GLY A 241 19.63 0.20 21.70
N ALA A 242 18.83 1.06 21.02
CA ALA A 242 17.53 1.46 21.57
C ALA A 242 16.58 0.26 21.55
N THR A 243 15.68 0.21 22.54
CA THR A 243 14.59 -0.76 22.60
C THR A 243 13.83 -0.79 21.28
N CYS A 244 13.29 -1.94 20.90
CA CYS A 244 12.34 -2.06 19.81
C CYS A 244 11.31 -3.14 20.14
N ALA A 245 10.17 -3.08 19.47
CA ALA A 245 9.04 -3.93 19.78
C ALA A 245 8.08 -3.94 18.59
N ILE A 246 8.14 -4.99 17.79
CA ILE A 246 7.33 -5.16 16.58
C ILE A 246 5.83 -5.06 16.91
N LEU A 247 5.40 -5.66 18.03
CA LEU A 247 4.00 -5.65 18.47
C LEU A 247 3.56 -4.31 19.06
N ALA A 248 4.49 -3.48 19.53
CA ALA A 248 4.21 -2.13 20.01
C ALA A 248 4.54 -1.05 18.96
N SER A 249 4.67 -1.47 17.69
CA SER A 249 5.00 -0.62 16.55
C SER A 249 6.28 0.21 16.72
N TYR A 250 7.28 -0.28 17.48
CA TYR A 250 8.59 0.36 17.63
C TYR A 250 9.62 -0.31 16.74
N PHE A 251 10.09 0.43 15.75
CA PHE A 251 10.97 -0.08 14.72
C PHE A 251 12.29 0.67 14.68
N CYS A 252 13.30 -0.06 14.20
CA CYS A 252 14.64 0.46 14.07
C CYS A 252 14.77 1.39 12.88
N GLY A 253 15.73 2.32 12.97
CA GLY A 253 16.10 3.19 11.87
C GLY A 253 16.58 2.42 10.62
N PRO A 254 16.73 3.10 9.46
CA PRO A 254 17.18 2.47 8.22
C PRO A 254 18.49 1.67 8.38
N GLY A 255 18.53 0.47 7.78
CA GLY A 255 19.70 -0.43 7.86
C GLY A 255 19.85 -1.18 9.20
N LEU A 256 18.92 -0.99 10.13
CA LEU A 256 18.86 -1.73 11.39
C LEU A 256 17.71 -2.75 11.36
N SER A 257 17.82 -3.77 12.20
CA SER A 257 16.80 -4.80 12.39
C SER A 257 16.34 -4.85 13.85
N CYS A 258 15.04 -5.02 14.08
CA CYS A 258 14.49 -5.29 15.39
C CYS A 258 14.36 -6.81 15.61
N PRO A 259 15.12 -7.41 16.53
CA PRO A 259 14.98 -8.83 16.87
C PRO A 259 13.54 -9.19 17.28
N ILE A 260 13.08 -10.38 16.88
CA ILE A 260 11.76 -10.90 17.31
C ILE A 260 11.81 -11.27 18.79
N LEU A 261 12.92 -11.85 19.25
CA LEU A 261 13.15 -12.26 20.63
C LEU A 261 14.22 -11.38 21.28
N SER A 262 14.06 -11.12 22.57
CA SER A 262 15.11 -10.49 23.38
C SER A 262 16.15 -11.52 23.83
N GLU A 263 17.38 -11.06 24.06
CA GLU A 263 18.47 -11.92 24.57
C GLU A 263 18.32 -12.26 26.05
N ARG A 264 17.51 -11.50 26.77
CA ARG A 264 17.30 -11.65 28.21
C ARG A 264 15.81 -11.73 28.49
N ALA A 265 15.43 -12.78 29.20
CA ALA A 265 14.05 -12.96 29.64
C ALA A 265 13.57 -11.73 30.43
N GLY A 266 12.43 -11.16 30.01
CA GLY A 266 11.82 -9.98 30.63
C GLY A 266 12.31 -8.63 30.08
N GLU A 267 13.29 -8.61 29.18
CA GLU A 267 13.68 -7.38 28.46
C GLU A 267 13.00 -7.31 27.08
N LEU A 268 12.77 -6.08 26.60
CA LEU A 268 12.36 -5.85 25.22
C LEU A 268 13.57 -6.01 24.28
N PRO A 269 13.38 -6.44 23.02
CA PRO A 269 14.48 -6.50 22.07
C PRO A 269 15.05 -5.09 21.82
N ALA A 270 16.27 -5.02 21.29
CA ALA A 270 16.93 -3.76 20.98
C ALA A 270 17.45 -3.76 19.54
N CYS A 271 17.45 -2.60 18.90
CA CYS A 271 17.85 -2.41 17.52
C CYS A 271 19.30 -2.82 17.27
N ARG A 272 19.51 -3.57 16.18
CA ARG A 272 20.83 -4.08 15.80
C ARG A 272 21.19 -3.67 14.38
N ALA A 273 22.50 -3.52 14.15
CA ALA A 273 23.02 -3.43 12.79
C ALA A 273 22.76 -4.74 12.03
N GLY A 274 22.59 -4.64 10.72
CA GLY A 274 22.53 -5.81 9.85
C GLY A 274 23.80 -6.65 9.88
N ALA A 275 23.68 -7.91 9.47
CA ALA A 275 24.77 -8.87 9.37
C ALA A 275 25.19 -9.04 7.90
N GLY A 276 26.50 -9.24 7.67
CA GLY A 276 27.02 -9.52 6.33
C GLY A 276 26.70 -10.95 5.85
N LEU A 277 26.90 -11.22 4.56
CA LEU A 277 26.72 -12.56 4.00
C LEU A 277 27.61 -13.59 4.73
N GLY A 278 27.04 -14.74 5.11
CA GLY A 278 27.73 -15.79 5.86
C GLY A 278 28.01 -15.48 7.34
N GLN A 279 27.62 -14.30 7.83
CA GLN A 279 27.74 -13.94 9.25
C GLN A 279 26.51 -14.43 10.03
N THR A 280 26.68 -14.58 11.36
CA THR A 280 25.56 -14.83 12.28
C THR A 280 24.59 -13.65 12.24
N CYS A 281 23.31 -13.93 12.12
CA CYS A 281 22.23 -12.96 12.15
C CYS A 281 21.30 -13.24 13.33
N VAL A 282 20.63 -12.20 13.82
CA VAL A 282 19.56 -12.30 14.82
C VAL A 282 18.24 -12.09 14.09
N ILE A 283 17.34 -13.07 14.15
CA ILE A 283 16.08 -13.02 13.38
C ILE A 283 15.27 -11.81 13.83
N GLY A 284 14.96 -10.93 12.88
CA GLY A 284 14.32 -9.65 13.16
C GLY A 284 13.60 -9.06 11.94
N ILE A 285 13.01 -7.88 12.14
CA ILE A 285 12.28 -7.12 11.11
C ILE A 285 12.86 -5.70 11.01
N PRO A 286 13.25 -5.23 9.79
CA PRO A 286 13.41 -6.02 8.56
C PRO A 286 14.45 -7.14 8.72
N ASP A 287 14.56 -8.03 7.72
CA ASP A 287 15.59 -9.09 7.74
C ASP A 287 16.98 -8.44 7.93
N PRO A 288 17.78 -8.89 8.90
CA PRO A 288 19.09 -8.28 9.19
C PRO A 288 20.13 -8.52 8.09
N CYS A 289 19.89 -9.41 7.14
CA CYS A 289 20.84 -9.77 6.10
C CYS A 289 20.78 -8.80 4.90
N PRO A 290 21.83 -8.73 4.05
CA PRO A 290 21.79 -7.89 2.86
C PRO A 290 20.69 -8.37 1.88
N PRO A 291 20.23 -7.53 0.94
CA PRO A 291 19.05 -7.81 0.11
C PRO A 291 19.08 -9.15 -0.65
N GLN A 292 20.25 -9.59 -1.10
CA GLN A 292 20.45 -10.88 -1.79
C GLN A 292 20.44 -12.11 -0.87
N ALA A 293 20.28 -11.91 0.43
CA ALA A 293 20.34 -12.93 1.47
C ALA A 293 19.12 -12.85 2.39
N TYR A 294 18.99 -13.86 3.24
CA TYR A 294 17.98 -13.93 4.29
C TYR A 294 18.60 -14.57 5.54
N CYS A 295 18.02 -14.31 6.71
CA CYS A 295 18.48 -14.93 7.94
C CYS A 295 17.95 -16.37 8.07
N GLU A 296 18.80 -17.35 7.74
CA GLU A 296 18.50 -18.77 7.83
C GLU A 296 18.73 -19.26 9.26
N GLY A 297 17.64 -19.47 9.98
CA GLY A 297 17.66 -19.91 11.38
C GLY A 297 16.28 -20.21 11.92
N SER A 298 16.24 -20.61 13.18
CA SER A 298 15.02 -20.91 13.93
C SER A 298 14.58 -19.70 14.74
N VAL A 299 13.29 -19.35 14.67
CA VAL A 299 12.71 -18.31 15.54
C VAL A 299 12.91 -18.67 17.01
N VAL A 300 12.93 -19.97 17.36
CA VAL A 300 13.13 -20.46 18.73
C VAL A 300 14.53 -20.10 19.25
N ASP A 301 15.55 -20.23 18.40
CA ASP A 301 16.94 -19.92 18.77
C ASP A 301 17.26 -18.42 18.67
N GLY A 302 16.36 -17.63 18.07
CA GLY A 302 16.50 -16.20 17.83
C GLY A 302 17.65 -15.83 16.88
N THR A 303 18.42 -16.79 16.38
CA THR A 303 19.64 -16.59 15.62
C THR A 303 19.69 -17.49 14.39
N GLY A 304 20.56 -17.14 13.44
CA GLY A 304 20.76 -17.85 12.19
C GLY A 304 22.04 -17.43 11.50
N THR A 305 22.18 -17.75 10.22
CA THR A 305 23.26 -17.27 9.35
C THR A 305 22.67 -16.61 8.11
N CYS A 306 23.29 -15.52 7.64
CA CYS A 306 22.86 -14.88 6.40
C CYS A 306 23.22 -15.76 5.19
N THR A 307 22.21 -16.40 4.61
CA THR A 307 22.33 -17.30 3.46
C THR A 307 21.78 -16.63 2.20
N VAL A 308 22.41 -16.90 1.05
CA VAL A 308 21.96 -16.38 -0.25
C VAL A 308 20.55 -16.85 -0.57
N ARG A 309 19.71 -15.95 -1.09
CA ARG A 309 18.37 -16.31 -1.60
C ARG A 309 18.50 -17.19 -2.84
N VAL A 310 17.65 -18.20 -2.94
CA VAL A 310 17.61 -19.08 -4.10
C VAL A 310 16.86 -18.39 -5.26
N PRO A 311 17.33 -18.56 -6.50
CA PRO A 311 16.70 -17.94 -7.66
C PRO A 311 15.37 -18.63 -8.02
N ARG A 312 14.59 -17.95 -8.86
CA ARG A 312 13.34 -18.49 -9.43
C ARG A 312 13.53 -19.88 -10.03
N GLY A 313 12.54 -20.74 -9.83
CA GLY A 313 12.53 -22.13 -10.32
C GLY A 313 13.31 -23.11 -9.45
N GLN A 314 14.01 -22.64 -8.40
CA GLN A 314 14.68 -23.52 -7.45
C GLN A 314 13.78 -23.92 -6.29
N ALA A 315 14.14 -25.03 -5.66
CA ALA A 315 13.43 -25.55 -4.51
C ALA A 315 13.51 -24.59 -3.31
N CYS A 316 12.43 -24.52 -2.55
CA CYS A 316 12.31 -23.73 -1.35
C CYS A 316 11.39 -24.41 -0.33
N ALA A 317 11.54 -24.01 0.93
CA ALA A 317 10.67 -24.37 2.03
C ALA A 317 9.80 -23.18 2.48
N PHE A 318 10.28 -21.94 2.32
CA PHE A 318 9.58 -20.74 2.75
C PHE A 318 9.88 -19.56 1.82
N SER A 319 8.92 -18.63 1.66
CA SER A 319 9.05 -17.50 0.71
C SER A 319 10.25 -16.60 0.97
N ARG A 320 10.73 -16.49 2.22
CA ARG A 320 11.95 -15.71 2.53
C ARG A 320 13.21 -16.26 1.88
N GLN A 321 13.23 -17.52 1.46
CA GLN A 321 14.38 -18.11 0.76
C GLN A 321 14.47 -17.65 -0.69
N CYS A 322 13.34 -17.24 -1.28
CA CYS A 322 13.31 -16.84 -2.67
C CYS A 322 13.92 -15.45 -2.86
N ALA A 323 14.40 -15.21 -4.09
CA ALA A 323 14.81 -13.89 -4.55
C ALA A 323 13.70 -12.84 -4.29
N GLU A 324 14.10 -11.58 -4.17
CA GLU A 324 13.16 -10.49 -3.91
C GLU A 324 12.04 -10.45 -4.97
N GLY A 325 10.80 -10.33 -4.50
CA GLY A 325 9.60 -10.36 -5.36
C GLY A 325 9.04 -11.76 -5.66
N ASP A 326 9.80 -12.82 -5.41
CA ASP A 326 9.34 -14.21 -5.55
C ASP A 326 8.83 -14.77 -4.22
N VAL A 327 8.05 -15.84 -4.29
CA VAL A 327 7.44 -16.56 -3.16
C VAL A 327 7.66 -18.05 -3.32
N CYS A 328 7.64 -18.77 -2.19
CA CYS A 328 7.71 -20.22 -2.22
C CYS A 328 6.30 -20.77 -2.39
N ASP A 329 6.02 -21.33 -3.55
CA ASP A 329 4.72 -21.90 -3.89
C ASP A 329 4.91 -23.31 -4.43
N GLY A 330 4.27 -24.30 -3.79
CA GLY A 330 4.47 -25.71 -4.16
C GLY A 330 5.92 -26.20 -3.98
N GLY A 331 6.67 -25.57 -3.06
CA GLY A 331 8.08 -25.89 -2.81
C GLY A 331 9.06 -25.35 -3.86
N VAL A 332 8.62 -24.43 -4.74
CA VAL A 332 9.46 -23.80 -5.75
C VAL A 332 9.33 -22.28 -5.67
N CYS A 333 10.44 -21.57 -5.87
CA CYS A 333 10.40 -20.11 -5.95
C CYS A 333 9.79 -19.65 -7.28
N VAL A 334 8.66 -18.97 -7.20
CA VAL A 334 7.89 -18.47 -8.35
C VAL A 334 7.49 -17.01 -8.11
N PRO A 335 7.24 -16.22 -9.17
CA PRO A 335 6.61 -14.92 -8.98
C PRO A 335 5.17 -15.10 -8.52
N ARG A 336 4.67 -14.17 -7.71
CA ARG A 336 3.24 -14.13 -7.41
C ARG A 336 2.44 -13.95 -8.70
N GLN A 337 1.36 -14.70 -8.82
CA GLN A 337 0.44 -14.65 -9.94
C GLN A 337 -0.72 -13.69 -9.67
N GLY A 338 -1.23 -13.10 -10.75
CA GLY A 338 -2.49 -12.35 -10.73
C GLY A 338 -3.70 -13.28 -10.79
N LEU A 339 -4.90 -12.70 -10.81
CA LEU A 339 -6.16 -13.45 -10.92
C LEU A 339 -6.18 -14.36 -12.16
N GLY A 340 -6.68 -15.59 -11.99
CA GLY A 340 -6.70 -16.65 -13.00
C GLY A 340 -5.36 -17.37 -13.22
N GLY A 341 -4.25 -16.87 -12.67
CA GLY A 341 -2.95 -17.52 -12.75
C GLY A 341 -2.85 -18.77 -11.87
N PRO A 342 -1.94 -19.72 -12.15
CA PRO A 342 -1.80 -20.95 -11.38
C PRO A 342 -1.21 -20.70 -9.99
N CYS A 343 -1.63 -21.47 -9.00
CA CYS A 343 -1.07 -21.44 -7.65
C CYS A 343 -1.12 -22.82 -7.00
N ALA A 344 -0.17 -23.10 -6.10
CA ALA A 344 -0.21 -24.26 -5.22
C ALA A 344 -0.69 -23.88 -3.80
N SER A 345 -0.58 -22.60 -3.44
CA SER A 345 -0.96 -22.04 -2.15
C SER A 345 -1.34 -20.56 -2.28
N GLU A 346 -1.95 -20.01 -1.24
CA GLU A 346 -2.28 -18.58 -1.15
C GLU A 346 -1.05 -17.67 -1.29
N ALA A 347 0.13 -18.14 -0.88
CA ALA A 347 1.36 -17.39 -0.99
C ALA A 347 1.71 -17.09 -2.46
N GLY A 348 1.33 -17.99 -3.39
CA GLY A 348 1.50 -17.85 -4.83
C GLY A 348 0.68 -16.73 -5.47
N CYS A 349 -0.31 -16.17 -4.78
CA CYS A 349 -1.24 -15.19 -5.34
C CYS A 349 -1.01 -13.77 -4.81
N TRP A 350 -1.17 -12.76 -5.66
CA TRP A 350 -1.24 -11.36 -5.22
C TRP A 350 -2.48 -11.08 -4.37
N SER A 351 -3.59 -11.75 -4.67
CA SER A 351 -4.84 -11.72 -3.89
C SER A 351 -4.75 -12.44 -2.54
N ARG A 352 -3.67 -13.22 -2.32
CA ARG A 352 -3.55 -14.17 -1.19
C ARG A 352 -4.69 -15.19 -1.14
N SER A 353 -5.34 -15.49 -2.27
CA SER A 353 -6.39 -16.50 -2.35
C SER A 353 -6.14 -17.44 -3.51
N CYS A 354 -6.01 -18.73 -3.21
CA CYS A 354 -5.80 -19.81 -4.17
C CYS A 354 -6.94 -20.82 -4.00
N ALA A 355 -7.74 -21.02 -5.05
CA ALA A 355 -8.84 -21.97 -5.06
C ALA A 355 -8.71 -22.85 -6.29
N GLU A 356 -8.80 -24.18 -6.12
CA GLU A 356 -8.69 -25.15 -7.21
C GLU A 356 -7.41 -25.00 -8.07
N GLY A 357 -6.32 -24.55 -7.44
CA GLY A 357 -5.03 -24.35 -8.11
C GLY A 357 -4.94 -23.07 -8.96
N VAL A 358 -5.90 -22.15 -8.83
CA VAL A 358 -5.88 -20.84 -9.50
C VAL A 358 -6.06 -19.69 -8.51
N CYS A 359 -5.39 -18.57 -8.79
CA CYS A 359 -5.52 -17.36 -8.02
C CYS A 359 -6.89 -16.74 -8.26
N VAL A 360 -7.66 -16.61 -7.19
CA VAL A 360 -9.00 -16.03 -7.24
C VAL A 360 -9.00 -14.71 -6.49
N SER A 361 -10.02 -13.89 -6.74
CA SER A 361 -10.28 -12.70 -5.95
C SER A 361 -10.38 -13.10 -4.47
N PRO A 362 -9.94 -12.28 -3.50
CA PRO A 362 -10.17 -12.58 -2.11
C PRO A 362 -11.68 -12.68 -1.88
N ASN A 363 -12.22 -13.90 -1.89
CA ASN A 363 -13.62 -14.12 -1.60
C ASN A 363 -13.82 -13.67 -0.14
N LEU A 364 -14.52 -12.56 0.07
CA LEU A 364 -14.98 -12.18 1.43
C LEU A 364 -16.04 -13.16 1.95
N CYS A 365 -16.50 -14.07 1.09
CA CYS A 365 -17.28 -15.25 1.42
C CYS A 365 -16.36 -16.48 1.57
N ARG A 366 -15.80 -16.70 2.76
CA ARG A 366 -15.11 -17.95 3.15
C ARG A 366 -15.82 -18.59 4.32
#